data_AF-A0A5A9GW32-F1
#
_entry.id   AF-A0A5A9GW32-F1
#
_cell.length_a   1.000
_cell.length_b   1.000
_cell.length_c   1.000
_cell.angle_alpha   90.00
_cell.angle_beta   90.00
_cell.angle_gamma   90.00
#
_symmetry.space_group_name_H-M   'P 1'
#
loop_
_entity.id
_entity.type
_entity.pdbx_description
1 polymer ?
#
loop_
_entity_poly.entity_id
_entity_poly.type
_entity_poly.pdbx_seq_one_letter_code
_entity_poly.pdbx_strand_id
1 'polypeptide(L)'
;MAQDGKSRIRLTQDQLDRVCERHVRFAEGRPNGARANLPFFDLSGLSLTGRNLTGAHLAGAILRDADLRGTVLDHADLYGADLRGADLSEARLFRTDMRGANVRGAKLDGATMVEVDLRDGSMVNRNSAGELKVVGFDPGPADMASARLTNADMARAKLSGSFARAADFTNTRLAGARLDRTDLRDANFSGADLRGADLNGSDLRGAILEGASLDEAGLELAIRTDEQAQAARQAPYQSPAPEPEPEETAAAELPALPVDQLDSMLRQHMIWLGTSGKQGCQLDLTGLNLEGADLTGKILTLAKGSGARLRHARLNGAQLQAAQFDGADLRSADLSRADLRGVKLDRAILIDSRLDGANLGMLLVSAGAKVMRASLVRARLAGASLSQTNLKGSDLTLADLTGCDRSSAVLEGAILEGTRLSGA
;
A
#
# COMPACT_ATOMS: atom_id res chain seq x y z
N MET A 1 -20.11 -26.83 16.31
CA MET A 1 -18.99 -27.58 15.71
C MET A 1 -19.27 -27.75 14.23
N ALA A 2 -18.61 -26.96 13.38
CA ALA A 2 -18.59 -27.16 11.94
C ALA A 2 -17.14 -26.96 11.50
N GLN A 3 -16.38 -28.07 11.48
CA GLN A 3 -15.08 -28.13 10.81
C GLN A 3 -15.34 -28.25 9.31
N ASP A 4 -14.93 -27.23 8.55
CA ASP A 4 -14.90 -27.29 7.07
C ASP A 4 -13.44 -27.16 6.58
N GLY A 5 -12.59 -28.08 7.04
CA GLY A 5 -12.15 -29.17 6.19
C GLY A 5 -11.19 -28.94 5.02
N LYS A 6 -10.62 -27.75 4.79
CA LYS A 6 -9.32 -27.66 4.09
C LYS A 6 -8.25 -27.29 5.10
N SER A 7 -7.49 -28.29 5.57
CA SER A 7 -6.30 -28.06 6.39
C SER A 7 -5.39 -27.09 5.64
N ARG A 8 -5.09 -25.94 6.24
CA ARG A 8 -4.14 -24.97 5.69
C ARG A 8 -2.82 -25.67 5.40
N ILE A 9 -2.16 -25.30 4.30
CA ILE A 9 -0.89 -25.90 3.91
C ILE A 9 0.18 -25.38 4.86
N ARG A 10 0.73 -26.26 5.71
CA ARG A 10 1.84 -25.92 6.59
C ARG A 10 3.16 -26.06 5.85
N LEU A 11 3.96 -25.00 5.86
CA LEU A 11 5.31 -25.06 5.32
C LEU A 11 6.30 -25.62 6.34
N THR A 12 7.33 -26.28 5.85
CA THR A 12 8.60 -26.46 6.58
C THR A 12 9.47 -25.22 6.43
N GLN A 13 10.47 -25.05 7.32
CA GLN A 13 11.44 -23.96 7.19
C GLN A 13 12.14 -23.97 5.83
N ASP A 14 12.60 -25.14 5.35
CA ASP A 14 13.24 -25.26 4.03
C ASP A 14 12.33 -24.82 2.87
N GLN A 15 11.03 -25.10 2.97
CA GLN A 15 10.07 -24.66 1.95
C GLN A 15 9.89 -23.14 1.99
N LEU A 16 9.78 -22.57 3.19
CA LEU A 16 9.68 -21.13 3.38
C LEU A 16 10.94 -20.42 2.87
N ASP A 17 12.12 -20.94 3.19
CA ASP A 17 13.41 -20.39 2.77
C ASP A 17 13.52 -20.31 1.25
N ARG A 18 13.10 -21.36 0.53
CA ARG A 18 13.04 -21.36 -0.95
C ARG A 18 12.06 -20.32 -1.49
N VAL A 19 10.93 -20.09 -0.82
CA VAL A 19 9.97 -19.05 -1.21
C VAL A 19 10.60 -17.67 -1.02
N CYS A 20 11.23 -17.43 0.13
CA CYS A 20 11.93 -16.17 0.42
C CYS A 20 13.09 -15.90 -0.56
N GLU A 21 13.90 -16.91 -0.89
CA GLU A 21 14.97 -16.78 -1.88
C GLU A 21 14.45 -16.38 -3.27
N ARG A 22 13.33 -16.97 -3.69
CA ARG A 22 12.67 -16.60 -4.94
C ARG A 22 12.08 -15.20 -4.88
N HIS A 23 11.57 -14.77 -3.73
CA HIS A 23 11.07 -13.42 -3.53
C HIS A 23 12.17 -12.37 -3.60
N VAL A 24 13.32 -12.62 -2.97
CA VAL A 24 14.49 -11.74 -3.08
C VAL A 24 14.93 -11.63 -4.55
N ARG A 25 15.02 -12.75 -5.28
CA ARG A 25 15.30 -12.71 -6.73
C ARG A 25 14.26 -11.91 -7.51
N PHE A 26 12.99 -11.97 -7.12
CA PHE A 26 11.93 -11.18 -7.75
C PHE A 26 12.11 -9.67 -7.49
N ALA A 27 12.38 -9.29 -6.24
CA ALA A 27 12.67 -7.91 -5.87
C ALA A 27 13.90 -7.36 -6.60
N GLU A 28 14.91 -8.20 -6.82
CA GLU A 28 16.13 -7.88 -7.56
C GLU A 28 15.98 -7.99 -9.10
N GLY A 29 14.81 -8.35 -9.62
CA GLY A 29 14.57 -8.53 -11.06
C GLY A 29 15.36 -9.69 -11.71
N ARG A 30 15.82 -10.66 -10.92
CA ARG A 30 16.65 -11.79 -11.38
C ARG A 30 15.81 -12.93 -11.97
N PRO A 31 16.35 -13.69 -12.93
CA PRO A 31 15.68 -14.87 -13.49
C PRO A 31 15.24 -15.87 -12.41
N ASN A 32 14.08 -16.50 -12.65
CA ASN A 32 13.41 -17.45 -11.74
C ASN A 32 12.95 -16.87 -10.38
N GLY A 33 12.99 -15.55 -10.22
CA GLY A 33 12.36 -14.87 -9.09
C GLY A 33 10.84 -14.96 -9.14
N ALA A 34 10.21 -15.08 -7.98
CA ALA A 34 8.76 -14.94 -7.85
C ALA A 34 8.41 -14.31 -6.50
N ARG A 35 7.42 -13.40 -6.52
CA ARG A 35 6.86 -12.79 -5.31
C ARG A 35 6.41 -13.88 -4.32
N ALA A 36 6.68 -13.69 -3.02
CA ALA A 36 6.16 -14.57 -1.99
C ALA A 36 4.63 -14.46 -1.99
N ASN A 37 3.98 -15.55 -2.38
CA ASN A 37 2.53 -15.67 -2.47
C ASN A 37 2.11 -16.82 -1.56
N LEU A 38 1.80 -16.48 -0.32
CA LEU A 38 1.52 -17.39 0.78
C LEU A 38 0.17 -17.12 1.46
N PRO A 39 -0.92 -16.78 0.72
CA PRO A 39 -2.20 -16.54 1.37
C PRO A 39 -2.73 -17.84 1.99
N PHE A 40 -3.25 -17.73 3.21
CA PHE A 40 -3.80 -18.86 3.98
C PHE A 40 -2.83 -20.01 4.32
N PHE A 41 -1.52 -19.85 4.13
CA PHE A 41 -0.53 -20.83 4.57
C PHE A 41 -0.37 -20.82 6.09
N ASP A 42 0.03 -21.97 6.65
CA ASP A 42 0.46 -22.07 8.04
C ASP A 42 1.99 -21.98 8.11
N LEU A 43 2.45 -20.88 8.69
CA LEU A 43 3.84 -20.50 8.91
C LEU A 43 4.16 -20.44 10.42
N SER A 44 3.31 -21.05 11.26
CA SER A 44 3.43 -20.94 12.72
C SER A 44 4.78 -21.46 13.22
N GLY A 45 5.45 -20.66 14.03
CA GLY A 45 6.75 -20.95 14.62
C GLY A 45 7.94 -20.95 13.65
N LEU A 46 7.74 -20.57 12.38
CA LEU A 46 8.84 -20.49 11.42
C LEU A 46 9.62 -19.18 11.56
N SER A 47 10.87 -19.18 11.12
CA SER A 47 11.73 -17.99 11.09
C SER A 47 11.66 -17.30 9.73
N LEU A 48 11.38 -16.00 9.79
CA LEU A 48 11.38 -15.01 8.73
C LEU A 48 12.40 -13.90 9.03
N THR A 49 13.23 -14.09 10.06
CA THR A 49 14.16 -13.10 10.62
C THR A 49 15.02 -12.47 9.54
N GLY A 50 15.02 -11.13 9.46
CA GLY A 50 15.82 -10.35 8.52
C GLY A 50 15.49 -10.55 7.04
N ARG A 51 14.46 -11.35 6.70
CA ARG A 51 14.07 -11.59 5.30
C ARG A 51 13.50 -10.31 4.68
N ASN A 52 13.84 -10.05 3.42
CA ASN A 52 13.11 -9.08 2.62
C ASN A 52 11.87 -9.78 2.05
N LEU A 53 10.70 -9.27 2.41
CA LEU A 53 9.36 -9.67 1.97
C LEU A 53 8.55 -8.42 1.55
N THR A 54 9.21 -7.39 1.02
CA THR A 54 8.55 -6.18 0.52
C THR A 54 7.48 -6.54 -0.49
N GLY A 55 6.26 -6.09 -0.22
CA GLY A 55 5.10 -6.40 -1.02
C GLY A 55 4.70 -7.87 -0.97
N ALA A 56 5.15 -8.74 -0.06
CA ALA A 56 4.67 -10.13 -0.06
C ALA A 56 3.13 -10.23 0.10
N HIS A 57 2.53 -11.28 -0.46
CA HIS A 57 1.10 -11.58 -0.27
C HIS A 57 0.95 -12.68 0.78
N LEU A 58 0.51 -12.29 1.97
CA LEU A 58 0.39 -13.10 3.18
C LEU A 58 -1.03 -13.01 3.76
N ALA A 59 -2.02 -12.59 2.96
CA ALA A 59 -3.40 -12.45 3.39
C ALA A 59 -3.92 -13.74 4.02
N GLY A 60 -4.46 -13.62 5.23
CA GLY A 60 -4.98 -14.73 6.00
C GLY A 60 -3.96 -15.79 6.41
N ALA A 61 -2.65 -15.56 6.27
CA ALA A 61 -1.62 -16.51 6.73
C ALA A 61 -1.67 -16.72 8.26
N ILE A 62 -1.30 -17.91 8.73
CA ILE A 62 -1.05 -18.16 10.16
C ILE A 62 0.43 -17.98 10.43
N LEU A 63 0.77 -16.95 11.20
CA LEU A 63 2.12 -16.56 11.61
C LEU A 63 2.26 -16.63 13.15
N ARG A 64 1.46 -17.48 13.81
CA ARG A 64 1.49 -17.60 15.27
C ARG A 64 2.87 -17.99 15.75
N ASP A 65 3.37 -17.28 16.75
CA ASP A 65 4.69 -17.51 17.35
C ASP A 65 5.85 -17.54 16.33
N ALA A 66 5.66 -17.00 15.12
CA ALA A 66 6.70 -16.91 14.11
C ALA A 66 7.72 -15.83 14.48
N ASP A 67 8.97 -16.02 14.06
CA ASP A 67 10.06 -15.07 14.29
C ASP A 67 10.24 -14.19 13.05
N LEU A 68 9.69 -12.97 13.08
CA LEU A 68 9.78 -11.95 12.04
C LEU A 68 10.71 -10.79 12.44
N ARG A 69 11.67 -11.03 13.34
CA ARG A 69 12.57 -9.97 13.83
C ARG A 69 13.36 -9.37 12.68
N GLY A 70 13.31 -8.04 12.54
CA GLY A 70 14.00 -7.32 11.47
C GLY A 70 13.54 -7.65 10.04
N THR A 71 12.42 -8.38 9.87
CA THR A 71 11.88 -8.67 8.53
C THR A 71 11.40 -7.38 7.85
N VAL A 72 11.63 -7.26 6.54
CA VAL A 72 11.09 -6.15 5.74
C VAL A 72 9.78 -6.59 5.11
N LEU A 73 8.66 -6.02 5.56
CA LEU A 73 7.29 -6.28 5.13
C LEU A 73 6.64 -5.00 4.56
N ASP A 74 7.44 -4.00 4.20
CA ASP A 74 6.97 -2.76 3.57
C ASP A 74 6.02 -3.11 2.41
N HIS A 75 4.84 -2.51 2.38
CA HIS A 75 3.80 -2.74 1.36
C HIS A 75 3.24 -4.16 1.25
N ALA A 76 3.58 -5.07 2.18
CA ALA A 76 3.02 -6.41 2.20
C ALA A 76 1.51 -6.39 2.49
N ASP A 77 0.84 -7.45 2.05
CA ASP A 77 -0.55 -7.71 2.36
C ASP A 77 -0.62 -8.78 3.47
N LEU A 78 -0.96 -8.36 4.67
CA LEU A 78 -1.20 -9.17 5.87
C LEU A 78 -2.68 -9.10 6.28
N TYR A 79 -3.58 -8.78 5.34
CA TYR A 79 -5.01 -8.69 5.61
C TYR A 79 -5.52 -9.96 6.30
N GLY A 80 -6.13 -9.83 7.48
CA GLY A 80 -6.68 -10.96 8.22
C GLY A 80 -5.65 -12.00 8.66
N ALA A 81 -4.35 -11.70 8.65
CA ALA A 81 -3.31 -12.61 9.10
C ALA A 81 -3.37 -12.83 10.62
N ASP A 82 -2.99 -14.03 11.07
CA ASP A 82 -2.96 -14.41 12.48
C ASP A 82 -1.52 -14.41 13.00
N LEU A 83 -1.13 -13.32 13.64
CA LEU A 83 0.20 -13.00 14.14
C LEU A 83 0.30 -13.13 15.67
N ARG A 84 -0.61 -13.89 16.30
CA ARG A 84 -0.61 -14.02 17.77
C ARG A 84 0.72 -14.55 18.29
N GLY A 85 1.28 -13.85 19.26
CA GLY A 85 2.57 -14.21 19.87
C GLY A 85 3.79 -14.08 18.94
N ALA A 86 3.61 -13.63 17.69
CA ALA A 86 4.71 -13.45 16.74
C ALA A 86 5.70 -12.38 17.23
N ASP A 87 6.97 -12.55 16.87
CA ASP A 87 8.04 -11.63 17.19
C ASP A 87 8.39 -10.78 15.96
N LEU A 88 7.83 -9.57 15.88
CA LEU A 88 8.08 -8.57 14.83
C LEU A 88 8.99 -7.44 15.35
N SER A 89 9.78 -7.66 16.39
CA SER A 89 10.70 -6.63 16.89
C SER A 89 11.63 -6.15 15.77
N GLU A 90 11.80 -4.84 15.65
CA GLU A 90 12.60 -4.18 14.61
C GLU A 90 12.15 -4.44 13.15
N ALA A 91 10.98 -5.05 12.93
CA ALA A 91 10.45 -5.25 11.59
C ALA A 91 10.08 -3.92 10.91
N ARG A 92 10.09 -3.91 9.58
CA ARG A 92 9.63 -2.78 8.76
C ARG A 92 8.29 -3.13 8.11
N LEU A 93 7.28 -2.30 8.35
CA LEU A 93 5.87 -2.49 8.02
C LEU A 93 5.29 -1.20 7.39
N PHE A 94 6.11 -0.46 6.64
CA PHE A 94 5.70 0.79 6.03
C PHE A 94 4.55 0.56 5.04
N ARG A 95 3.39 1.21 5.27
CA ARG A 95 2.18 1.04 4.45
C ARG A 95 1.77 -0.43 4.22
N THR A 96 2.01 -1.29 5.21
CA THR A 96 1.54 -2.68 5.17
C THR A 96 0.04 -2.72 5.47
N ASP A 97 -0.70 -3.54 4.72
CA ASP A 97 -2.12 -3.77 4.98
C ASP A 97 -2.26 -4.85 6.04
N MET A 98 -2.70 -4.48 7.23
CA MET A 98 -2.95 -5.38 8.37
C MET A 98 -4.41 -5.32 8.81
N ARG A 99 -5.33 -4.93 7.91
CA ARG A 99 -6.75 -4.83 8.26
C ARG A 99 -7.28 -6.18 8.70
N GLY A 100 -7.96 -6.20 9.85
CA GLY A 100 -8.47 -7.42 10.47
C GLY A 100 -7.40 -8.43 10.92
N ALA A 101 -6.11 -8.07 10.90
CA ALA A 101 -5.06 -8.94 11.41
C ALA A 101 -5.15 -9.08 12.94
N ASN A 102 -4.77 -10.26 13.45
CA ASN A 102 -4.70 -10.52 14.88
C ASN A 102 -3.25 -10.51 15.34
N VAL A 103 -2.83 -9.45 16.03
CA VAL A 103 -1.49 -9.26 16.60
C VAL A 103 -1.52 -9.33 18.14
N ARG A 104 -2.51 -10.00 18.73
CA ARG A 104 -2.64 -10.16 20.18
C ARG A 104 -1.38 -10.78 20.77
N GLY A 105 -0.79 -10.09 21.74
CA GLY A 105 0.45 -10.52 22.41
C GLY A 105 1.69 -10.57 21.50
N ALA A 106 1.62 -10.05 20.28
CA ALA A 106 2.79 -9.94 19.42
C ALA A 106 3.78 -8.91 19.97
N LYS A 107 5.07 -9.12 19.68
CA LYS A 107 6.13 -8.15 19.99
C LYS A 107 6.42 -7.34 18.73
N LEU A 108 6.36 -6.02 18.85
CA LEU A 108 6.61 -5.03 17.79
C LEU A 108 7.60 -3.97 18.30
N ASP A 109 8.41 -4.32 19.31
CA ASP A 109 9.40 -3.42 19.90
C ASP A 109 10.32 -2.84 18.83
N GLY A 110 10.40 -1.51 18.73
CA GLY A 110 11.23 -0.82 17.75
C GLY A 110 10.84 -1.02 16.27
N ALA A 111 9.66 -1.60 15.98
CA ALA A 111 9.22 -1.78 14.60
C ALA A 111 8.91 -0.43 13.92
N THR A 112 9.19 -0.34 12.61
CA THR A 112 8.77 0.80 11.79
C THR A 112 7.45 0.49 11.12
N MET A 113 6.35 1.09 11.55
CA MET A 113 4.98 0.84 11.11
C MET A 113 4.29 2.12 10.60
N VAL A 114 5.06 3.04 10.02
CA VAL A 114 4.54 4.32 9.52
C VAL A 114 3.49 4.08 8.43
N GLU A 115 2.33 4.72 8.57
CA GLU A 115 1.17 4.56 7.67
C GLU A 115 0.65 3.11 7.54
N VAL A 116 0.88 2.23 8.52
CA VAL A 116 0.27 0.88 8.56
C VAL A 116 -1.26 0.98 8.66
N ASP A 117 -1.99 0.05 8.04
CA ASP A 117 -3.44 -0.03 8.15
C ASP A 117 -3.87 -1.21 9.04
N LEU A 118 -4.30 -0.90 10.26
CA LEU A 118 -4.81 -1.82 11.28
C LEU A 118 -6.31 -1.55 11.55
N ARG A 119 -7.04 -1.00 10.57
CA ARG A 119 -8.50 -0.87 10.69
C ARG A 119 -9.18 -2.23 10.70
N ASP A 120 -10.46 -2.22 11.06
CA ASP A 120 -11.31 -3.39 10.87
C ASP A 120 -11.28 -3.87 9.39
N GLY A 121 -11.25 -5.19 9.21
CA GLY A 121 -11.14 -5.83 7.91
C GLY A 121 -12.13 -6.99 7.81
N SER A 122 -13.15 -6.87 6.96
CA SER A 122 -14.02 -7.97 6.55
C SER A 122 -13.57 -8.65 5.25
N MET A 123 -13.04 -9.88 5.33
CA MET A 123 -12.86 -10.75 4.15
C MET A 123 -14.20 -11.38 3.76
N VAL A 124 -14.72 -11.01 2.60
CA VAL A 124 -15.90 -11.64 1.99
C VAL A 124 -15.47 -12.36 0.72
N ASN A 125 -15.80 -13.65 0.61
CA ASN A 125 -15.52 -14.47 -0.57
C ASN A 125 -16.85 -14.90 -1.22
N ARG A 126 -16.97 -14.77 -2.54
CA ARG A 126 -18.14 -15.26 -3.28
C ARG A 126 -18.02 -16.77 -3.48
N ASN A 127 -18.96 -17.54 -2.94
CA ASN A 127 -19.07 -18.95 -3.30
C ASN A 127 -19.53 -19.11 -4.77
N SER A 128 -19.43 -20.32 -5.30
CA SER A 128 -19.84 -20.67 -6.67
C SER A 128 -21.35 -20.52 -6.95
N ALA A 129 -22.16 -20.22 -5.93
CA ALA A 129 -23.58 -19.88 -6.06
C ALA A 129 -23.84 -18.35 -6.04
N GLY A 130 -22.79 -17.53 -5.93
CA GLY A 130 -22.88 -16.07 -5.91
C GLY A 130 -23.15 -15.47 -4.53
N GLU A 131 -23.22 -16.28 -3.47
CA GLU A 131 -23.37 -15.80 -2.10
C GLU A 131 -22.03 -15.37 -1.51
N LEU A 132 -22.03 -14.22 -0.84
CA LEU A 132 -20.89 -13.73 -0.07
C LEU A 132 -20.78 -14.56 1.21
N LYS A 133 -19.84 -15.51 1.23
CA LYS A 133 -19.44 -16.25 2.43
C LYS A 133 -18.15 -15.65 2.98
N VAL A 134 -18.16 -15.28 4.25
CA VAL A 134 -16.94 -14.99 4.99
C VAL A 134 -16.06 -16.27 4.99
N VAL A 135 -14.86 -16.22 4.40
CA VAL A 135 -13.99 -17.39 4.29
C VAL A 135 -12.81 -17.28 5.25
N GLY A 136 -12.69 -18.28 6.14
CA GLY A 136 -11.42 -18.78 6.70
C GLY A 136 -10.96 -18.22 8.05
N PHE A 137 -11.56 -17.14 8.54
CA PHE A 137 -11.34 -16.50 9.83
C PHE A 137 -12.69 -15.84 10.18
N ASP A 138 -13.07 -15.69 11.45
CA ASP A 138 -14.12 -14.70 11.76
C ASP A 138 -13.42 -13.35 11.62
N PRO A 139 -13.58 -12.58 10.51
CA PRO A 139 -13.02 -11.25 10.41
C PRO A 139 -13.60 -10.46 11.56
N GLY A 140 -12.71 -10.14 12.48
CA GLY A 140 -12.96 -9.22 13.55
C GLY A 140 -12.15 -7.96 13.30
N PRO A 141 -12.46 -6.92 14.06
CA PRO A 141 -11.62 -5.74 14.14
C PRO A 141 -10.19 -6.15 14.49
N ALA A 142 -9.20 -5.45 13.96
CA ALA A 142 -7.80 -5.76 14.23
C ALA A 142 -7.58 -5.84 15.75
N ASP A 143 -7.04 -6.96 16.22
CA ASP A 143 -6.88 -7.25 17.65
C ASP A 143 -5.40 -7.18 18.01
N MET A 144 -5.07 -6.14 18.76
CA MET A 144 -3.77 -5.81 19.30
C MET A 144 -3.74 -5.93 20.82
N ALA A 145 -4.71 -6.62 21.43
CA ALA A 145 -4.77 -6.71 22.87
C ALA A 145 -3.46 -7.26 23.43
N SER A 146 -2.90 -6.57 24.42
CA SER A 146 -1.62 -6.92 25.05
C SER A 146 -0.42 -7.02 24.10
N ALA A 147 -0.49 -6.44 22.89
CA ALA A 147 0.68 -6.32 22.02
C ALA A 147 1.71 -5.36 22.64
N ARG A 148 3.00 -5.60 22.39
CA ARG A 148 4.09 -4.73 22.85
C ARG A 148 4.65 -3.93 21.69
N LEU A 149 4.54 -2.61 21.74
CA LEU A 149 4.97 -1.68 20.69
C LEU A 149 5.98 -0.65 21.22
N THR A 150 6.74 -1.02 22.25
CA THR A 150 7.66 -0.13 22.92
C THR A 150 8.69 0.42 21.93
N ASN A 151 8.87 1.74 21.90
CA ASN A 151 9.74 2.46 20.95
C ASN A 151 9.42 2.27 19.45
N ALA A 152 8.24 1.75 19.08
CA ALA A 152 7.86 1.61 17.68
C ALA A 152 7.56 2.96 17.02
N ASP A 153 7.71 3.05 15.69
CA ASP A 153 7.27 4.21 14.91
C ASP A 153 5.99 3.89 14.16
N MET A 154 4.86 4.39 14.65
CA MET A 154 3.52 4.25 14.10
C MET A 154 2.96 5.59 13.61
N ALA A 155 3.82 6.53 13.19
CA ALA A 155 3.35 7.81 12.72
C ALA A 155 2.34 7.65 11.57
N ARG A 156 1.19 8.33 11.69
CA ARG A 156 0.08 8.27 10.71
C ARG A 156 -0.49 6.85 10.48
N ALA A 157 -0.32 5.93 11.43
CA ALA A 157 -0.98 4.63 11.38
C ALA A 157 -2.51 4.77 11.46
N LYS A 158 -3.24 3.85 10.82
CA LYS A 158 -4.70 3.80 10.80
C LYS A 158 -5.18 2.68 11.71
N LEU A 159 -5.76 3.02 12.86
CA LEU A 159 -6.24 2.06 13.86
C LEU A 159 -7.73 2.19 14.15
N SER A 160 -8.45 2.99 13.36
CA SER A 160 -9.84 3.35 13.64
C SER A 160 -10.74 2.12 13.85
N GLY A 161 -11.35 2.02 15.04
CA GLY A 161 -12.22 0.89 15.41
C GLY A 161 -11.50 -0.42 15.78
N SER A 162 -10.17 -0.41 15.91
CA SER A 162 -9.40 -1.58 16.34
C SER A 162 -9.50 -1.83 17.86
N PHE A 163 -8.97 -2.97 18.31
CA PHE A 163 -8.92 -3.36 19.71
C PHE A 163 -7.47 -3.39 20.16
N ALA A 164 -7.08 -2.49 21.05
CA ALA A 164 -5.71 -2.40 21.58
C ALA A 164 -5.72 -2.35 23.10
N ARG A 165 -6.67 -3.08 23.72
CA ARG A 165 -6.79 -3.17 25.18
C ARG A 165 -5.51 -3.72 25.81
N ALA A 166 -5.02 -3.03 26.83
CA ALA A 166 -3.79 -3.37 27.55
C ALA A 166 -2.54 -3.49 26.65
N ALA A 167 -2.56 -2.89 25.46
CA ALA A 167 -1.37 -2.80 24.61
C ALA A 167 -0.36 -1.82 25.21
N ASP A 168 0.92 -2.08 24.98
CA ASP A 168 2.02 -1.25 25.46
C ASP A 168 2.59 -0.39 24.33
N PHE A 169 2.22 0.89 24.34
CA PHE A 169 2.71 1.95 23.45
C PHE A 169 3.78 2.84 24.12
N THR A 170 4.53 2.32 25.09
CA THR A 170 5.56 3.10 25.78
C THR A 170 6.59 3.65 24.79
N ASN A 171 6.83 4.97 24.81
CA ASN A 171 7.72 5.69 23.90
C ASN A 171 7.43 5.50 22.40
N THR A 172 6.22 5.06 22.02
CA THR A 172 5.84 4.90 20.61
C THR A 172 5.64 6.26 19.94
N ARG A 173 6.04 6.39 18.67
CA ARG A 173 5.67 7.56 17.85
C ARG A 173 4.33 7.30 17.18
N LEU A 174 3.31 8.06 17.55
CA LEU A 174 1.94 7.99 17.04
C LEU A 174 1.48 9.33 16.45
N ALA A 175 2.42 10.23 16.14
CA ALA A 175 2.09 11.54 15.60
C ALA A 175 1.22 11.42 14.34
N GLY A 176 0.07 12.11 14.33
CA GLY A 176 -0.92 12.07 13.27
C GLY A 176 -1.63 10.72 13.07
N ALA A 177 -1.49 9.76 13.99
CA ALA A 177 -2.18 8.47 13.90
C ALA A 177 -3.69 8.63 14.11
N ARG A 178 -4.47 7.75 13.46
CA ARG A 178 -5.93 7.70 13.65
C ARG A 178 -6.30 6.57 14.59
N LEU A 179 -6.66 6.91 15.81
CA LEU A 179 -7.06 6.01 16.88
C LEU A 179 -8.56 6.17 17.22
N ASP A 180 -9.33 6.85 16.38
CA ASP A 180 -10.76 7.10 16.59
C ASP A 180 -11.54 5.80 16.74
N ARG A 181 -12.45 5.75 17.72
CA ARG A 181 -13.25 4.55 18.05
C ARG A 181 -12.45 3.29 18.45
N THR A 182 -11.18 3.42 18.77
CA THR A 182 -10.33 2.29 19.23
C THR A 182 -10.64 1.92 20.67
N ASP A 183 -10.67 0.62 21.01
CA ASP A 183 -10.67 0.17 22.41
C ASP A 183 -9.24 0.20 22.97
N LEU A 184 -8.92 1.24 23.74
CA LEU A 184 -7.61 1.51 24.34
C LEU A 184 -7.61 1.33 25.87
N ARG A 185 -8.57 0.57 26.40
CA ARG A 185 -8.68 0.39 27.84
C ARG A 185 -7.41 -0.24 28.40
N ASP A 186 -6.97 0.23 29.55
CA ASP A 186 -5.79 -0.28 30.23
C ASP A 186 -4.48 -0.18 29.39
N ALA A 187 -4.48 0.52 28.25
CA ALA A 187 -3.31 0.66 27.39
C ALA A 187 -2.28 1.63 27.99
N ASN A 188 -1.00 1.37 27.74
CA ASN A 188 0.09 2.18 28.27
C ASN A 188 0.71 3.06 27.18
N PHE A 189 0.55 4.38 27.28
CA PHE A 189 1.14 5.39 26.39
C PHE A 189 2.25 6.20 27.06
N SER A 190 2.90 5.66 28.10
CA SER A 190 3.93 6.40 28.83
C SER A 190 5.04 6.88 27.88
N GLY A 191 5.30 8.20 27.85
CA GLY A 191 6.28 8.81 26.96
C GLY A 191 5.96 8.79 25.46
N ALA A 192 4.75 8.40 25.05
CA ALA A 192 4.37 8.32 23.63
C ALA A 192 4.23 9.71 22.98
N ASP A 193 4.57 9.82 21.70
CA ASP A 193 4.32 11.03 20.90
C ASP A 193 2.98 10.89 20.17
N LEU A 194 1.92 11.50 20.70
CA LEU A 194 0.54 11.46 20.18
C LEU A 194 0.15 12.79 19.49
N ARG A 195 1.12 13.63 19.10
CA ARG A 195 0.81 14.95 18.54
C ARG A 195 -0.03 14.85 17.27
N GLY A 196 -1.11 15.60 17.20
CA GLY A 196 -2.06 15.56 16.08
C GLY A 196 -2.76 14.21 15.88
N ALA A 197 -2.65 13.26 16.82
CA ALA A 197 -3.35 11.99 16.71
C ALA A 197 -4.84 12.18 17.02
N ASP A 198 -5.72 11.48 16.30
CA ASP A 198 -7.16 11.52 16.55
C ASP A 198 -7.56 10.36 17.47
N LEU A 199 -7.95 10.66 18.71
CA LEU A 199 -8.42 9.70 19.72
C LEU A 199 -9.94 9.85 19.97
N ASN A 200 -10.67 10.59 19.14
CA ASN A 200 -12.09 10.82 19.39
C ASN A 200 -12.92 9.54 19.31
N GLY A 201 -13.85 9.37 20.26
CA GLY A 201 -14.64 8.16 20.41
C GLY A 201 -13.87 6.91 20.85
N SER A 202 -12.55 7.00 21.07
CA SER A 202 -11.77 5.89 21.64
C SER A 202 -12.09 5.69 23.13
N ASP A 203 -11.93 4.46 23.61
CA ASP A 203 -12.11 4.10 25.02
C ASP A 203 -10.77 4.04 25.74
N LEU A 204 -10.45 5.08 26.50
CA LEU A 204 -9.20 5.27 27.24
C LEU A 204 -9.35 4.96 28.74
N ARG A 205 -10.43 4.30 29.18
CA ARG A 205 -10.58 3.97 30.60
C ARG A 205 -9.42 3.11 31.09
N GLY A 206 -8.76 3.55 32.15
CA GLY A 206 -7.58 2.87 32.70
C GLY A 206 -6.29 3.05 31.89
N ALA A 207 -6.31 3.79 30.79
CA ALA A 207 -5.10 4.05 30.01
C ALA A 207 -4.11 4.95 30.78
N ILE A 208 -2.81 4.67 30.62
CA ILE A 208 -1.72 5.43 31.23
C ILE A 208 -1.16 6.39 30.17
N LEU A 209 -1.13 7.69 30.45
CA LEU A 209 -0.66 8.74 29.52
C LEU A 209 0.51 9.56 30.11
N GLU A 210 1.22 9.01 31.10
CA GLU A 210 2.29 9.74 31.80
C GLU A 210 3.42 10.13 30.83
N GLY A 211 3.72 11.43 30.73
CA GLY A 211 4.76 11.93 29.83
C GLY A 211 4.43 11.84 28.34
N ALA A 212 3.21 11.47 27.95
CA ALA A 212 2.79 11.49 26.55
C ALA A 212 2.66 12.94 26.03
N SER A 213 3.12 13.19 24.81
CA SER A 213 2.90 14.48 24.12
C SER A 213 1.58 14.47 23.39
N LEU A 214 0.66 15.36 23.79
CA LEU A 214 -0.73 15.39 23.32
C LEU A 214 -1.06 16.69 22.56
N ASP A 215 -0.05 17.41 22.09
CA ASP A 215 -0.27 18.68 21.37
C ASP A 215 -1.13 18.41 20.12
N GLU A 216 -2.25 19.13 19.99
CA GLU A 216 -3.21 18.96 18.89
C GLU A 216 -3.85 17.55 18.80
N ALA A 217 -3.73 16.72 19.84
CA ALA A 217 -4.39 15.41 19.86
C ALA A 217 -5.90 15.56 20.05
N GLY A 218 -6.69 14.94 19.17
CA GLY A 218 -8.15 14.94 19.23
C GLY A 218 -8.65 14.08 20.38
N LEU A 219 -9.07 14.72 21.47
CA LEU A 219 -9.35 14.07 22.76
C LEU A 219 -10.72 14.48 23.33
N GLU A 220 -11.44 15.35 22.61
CA GLU A 220 -12.67 16.00 23.04
C GLU A 220 -13.78 14.97 23.33
N LEU A 221 -13.85 13.93 22.50
CA LEU A 221 -14.88 12.89 22.53
C LEU A 221 -14.34 11.53 22.96
N ALA A 222 -13.14 11.46 23.53
CA ALA A 222 -12.59 10.23 24.07
C ALA A 222 -13.30 9.82 25.38
N ILE A 223 -13.63 8.54 25.50
CA ILE A 223 -14.30 7.91 26.63
C ILE A 223 -13.27 7.61 27.71
N ARG A 224 -13.41 8.21 28.89
CA ARG A 224 -12.48 8.07 30.03
C ARG A 224 -13.15 7.64 31.33
N THR A 225 -14.48 7.62 31.37
CA THR A 225 -15.25 7.16 32.53
C THR A 225 -16.36 6.19 32.13
N ASP A 226 -16.88 5.45 33.09
CA ASP A 226 -17.99 4.51 32.86
C ASP A 226 -19.28 5.23 32.43
N GLU A 227 -19.53 6.44 32.93
CA GLU A 227 -20.66 7.26 32.51
C GLU A 227 -20.55 7.66 31.03
N GLN A 228 -19.36 8.08 30.59
CA GLN A 228 -19.10 8.40 29.18
C GLN A 228 -19.25 7.16 28.30
N ALA A 229 -18.84 5.98 28.78
CA ALA A 229 -19.01 4.73 28.05
C ALA A 229 -20.50 4.36 27.90
N GLN A 230 -21.33 4.61 28.93
CA GLN A 230 -22.77 4.42 28.86
C GLN A 230 -23.42 5.40 27.88
N ALA A 231 -23.03 6.68 27.91
CA ALA A 231 -23.52 7.69 26.98
C ALA A 231 -23.14 7.36 25.52
N ALA A 232 -21.91 6.93 25.27
CA ALA A 232 -21.43 6.54 23.95
C ALA A 232 -22.17 5.33 23.36
N ARG A 233 -22.76 4.45 24.19
CA ARG A 233 -23.64 3.36 23.70
C ARG A 233 -24.96 3.87 23.16
N GLN A 234 -25.46 4.99 23.68
CA GLN A 234 -26.73 5.60 23.25
C GLN A 234 -26.52 6.52 22.05
N ALA A 235 -25.40 7.23 22.00
CA ALA A 235 -25.00 8.10 20.91
C ALA A 235 -23.53 7.79 20.51
N PRO A 236 -23.32 6.78 19.66
CA PRO A 236 -21.97 6.41 19.22
C PRO A 236 -21.29 7.57 18.52
N TYR A 237 -20.01 7.77 18.83
CA TYR A 237 -19.19 8.70 18.07
C TYR A 237 -19.18 8.28 16.60
N GLN A 238 -19.62 9.19 15.74
CA GLN A 238 -19.43 9.07 14.31
C GLN A 238 -18.15 9.82 13.99
N SER A 239 -17.12 9.06 13.60
CA SER A 239 -15.91 9.69 13.07
C SER A 239 -16.33 10.63 11.94
N PRO A 240 -15.80 11.86 11.87
CA PRO A 240 -15.95 12.66 10.68
C PRO A 240 -15.57 11.77 9.50
N ALA A 241 -16.35 11.85 8.41
CA ALA A 241 -16.01 11.12 7.20
C ALA A 241 -14.51 11.36 6.96
N PRO A 242 -13.70 10.29 6.81
CA PRO A 242 -12.26 10.44 6.68
C PRO A 242 -12.00 11.63 5.78
N GLU A 243 -11.23 12.63 6.26
CA GLU A 243 -10.67 13.61 5.33
C GLU A 243 -10.15 12.79 4.17
N PRO A 244 -10.52 13.10 2.91
CA PRO A 244 -10.06 12.32 1.80
C PRO A 244 -8.54 12.35 1.88
N GLU A 245 -7.94 11.23 2.32
CA GLU A 245 -6.52 11.00 2.07
C GLU A 245 -6.34 11.29 0.59
N PRO A 246 -5.25 11.95 0.17
CA PRO A 246 -4.97 12.13 -1.25
C PRO A 246 -5.09 10.75 -1.92
N GLU A 247 -6.23 10.61 -2.60
CA GLU A 247 -7.09 9.43 -2.81
C GLU A 247 -6.61 8.03 -2.31
N GLU A 248 -7.10 7.60 -1.15
CA GLU A 248 -7.56 6.22 -0.94
C GLU A 248 -9.08 6.20 -1.17
N THR A 249 -9.51 6.40 -2.42
CA THR A 249 -10.90 6.06 -2.74
C THR A 249 -11.07 4.58 -2.49
N ALA A 250 -11.94 4.26 -1.53
CA ALA A 250 -12.60 2.97 -1.49
C ALA A 250 -12.96 2.65 -2.94
N ALA A 251 -12.34 1.59 -3.43
CA ALA A 251 -12.59 1.13 -4.75
C ALA A 251 -14.09 0.86 -4.86
N ALA A 252 -14.85 1.79 -5.45
CA ALA A 252 -15.87 1.36 -6.38
C ALA A 252 -15.16 0.29 -7.23
N GLU A 253 -15.70 -0.93 -7.23
CA GLU A 253 -15.26 -1.97 -8.15
C GLU A 253 -15.37 -1.35 -9.54
N LEU A 254 -14.26 -0.78 -10.01
CA LEU A 254 -14.16 -0.33 -11.38
C LEU A 254 -14.32 -1.61 -12.18
N PRO A 255 -15.26 -1.66 -13.12
CA PRO A 255 -15.56 -2.88 -13.84
C PRO A 255 -14.26 -3.42 -14.43
N ALA A 256 -13.92 -4.66 -14.06
CA ALA A 256 -12.77 -5.34 -14.64
C ALA A 256 -12.98 -5.38 -16.16
N LEU A 257 -12.03 -4.82 -16.91
CA LEU A 257 -12.13 -4.79 -18.36
C LEU A 257 -11.82 -6.18 -18.90
N PRO A 258 -12.76 -6.88 -19.57
CA PRO A 258 -12.48 -8.16 -20.18
C PRO A 258 -11.32 -8.06 -21.17
N VAL A 259 -10.44 -9.06 -21.20
CA VAL A 259 -9.23 -9.06 -22.05
C VAL A 259 -9.58 -8.82 -23.52
N ASP A 260 -10.63 -9.45 -24.04
CA ASP A 260 -11.07 -9.29 -25.43
C ASP A 260 -11.52 -7.84 -25.73
N GLN A 261 -12.11 -7.17 -24.75
CA GLN A 261 -12.53 -5.79 -24.88
C GLN A 261 -11.31 -4.86 -24.94
N LEU A 262 -10.32 -5.08 -24.06
CA LEU A 262 -9.05 -4.35 -24.08
C LEU A 262 -8.32 -4.53 -25.42
N ASP A 263 -8.23 -5.76 -25.92
CA ASP A 263 -7.61 -6.05 -27.22
C ASP A 263 -8.34 -5.37 -28.38
N SER A 264 -9.67 -5.31 -28.33
CA SER A 264 -10.47 -4.57 -29.30
C SER A 264 -10.15 -3.07 -29.25
N MET A 265 -10.12 -2.48 -28.06
CA MET A 265 -9.78 -1.06 -27.86
C MET A 265 -8.38 -0.73 -28.36
N LEU A 266 -7.39 -1.59 -28.06
CA LEU A 266 -6.01 -1.44 -28.55
C LEU A 266 -5.95 -1.50 -30.08
N ARG A 267 -6.69 -2.40 -30.73
CA ARG A 267 -6.78 -2.46 -32.20
C ARG A 267 -7.39 -1.20 -32.79
N GLN A 268 -8.49 -0.69 -32.21
CA GLN A 268 -9.12 0.55 -32.66
C GLN A 268 -8.20 1.76 -32.47
N HIS A 269 -7.40 1.79 -31.40
CA HIS A 269 -6.41 2.84 -31.15
C HIS A 269 -5.29 2.84 -32.19
N MET A 270 -4.83 1.66 -32.61
CA MET A 270 -3.83 1.55 -33.67
C MET A 270 -4.32 2.11 -35.02
N ILE A 271 -5.59 1.85 -35.36
CA ILE A 271 -6.22 2.44 -36.55
C ILE A 271 -6.33 3.97 -36.41
N TRP A 272 -6.69 4.43 -35.21
CA TRP A 272 -6.78 5.85 -34.88
C TRP A 272 -5.44 6.57 -35.04
N LEU A 273 -4.36 6.02 -34.51
CA LEU A 273 -3.02 6.58 -34.70
C LEU A 273 -2.59 6.55 -36.17
N GLY A 274 -2.78 5.42 -36.86
CA GLY A 274 -2.36 5.23 -38.25
C GLY A 274 -3.09 6.13 -39.26
N THR A 275 -4.25 6.67 -38.88
CA THR A 275 -5.05 7.55 -39.73
C THR A 275 -5.10 9.00 -39.25
N SER A 276 -4.24 9.36 -38.29
CA SER A 276 -4.23 10.68 -37.65
C SER A 276 -5.61 11.07 -37.11
N GLY A 277 -6.30 10.10 -36.52
CA GLY A 277 -7.60 10.25 -35.86
C GLY A 277 -8.82 10.19 -36.75
N LYS A 278 -8.67 9.87 -38.05
CA LYS A 278 -9.80 9.82 -38.99
C LYS A 278 -10.68 8.57 -38.86
N GLN A 279 -10.10 7.45 -38.44
CA GLN A 279 -10.80 6.16 -38.28
C GLN A 279 -10.39 5.48 -36.98
N GLY A 280 -11.21 4.58 -36.45
CA GLY A 280 -10.95 3.94 -35.16
C GLY A 280 -11.26 4.85 -33.97
N CYS A 281 -10.81 4.45 -32.78
CA CYS A 281 -11.09 5.16 -31.53
C CYS A 281 -9.80 5.35 -30.73
N GLN A 282 -9.56 6.56 -30.24
CA GLN A 282 -8.50 6.82 -29.25
C GLN A 282 -8.70 5.91 -28.03
N LEU A 283 -7.62 5.32 -27.54
CA LEU A 283 -7.66 4.47 -26.35
C LEU A 283 -8.05 5.29 -25.13
N ASP A 284 -9.20 4.95 -24.55
CA ASP A 284 -9.70 5.55 -23.33
C ASP A 284 -9.86 4.49 -22.23
N LEU A 285 -8.94 4.55 -21.27
CA LEU A 285 -8.85 3.70 -20.09
C LEU A 285 -9.26 4.46 -18.82
N THR A 286 -9.83 5.66 -18.95
CA THR A 286 -10.14 6.54 -17.82
C THR A 286 -10.99 5.81 -16.78
N GLY A 287 -10.50 5.72 -15.54
CA GLY A 287 -11.18 5.05 -14.45
C GLY A 287 -11.47 3.57 -14.68
N LEU A 288 -10.75 2.86 -15.56
CA LEU A 288 -10.91 1.42 -15.73
C LEU A 288 -9.99 0.63 -14.79
N ASN A 289 -10.38 -0.62 -14.49
CA ASN A 289 -9.52 -1.58 -13.80
C ASN A 289 -8.74 -2.44 -14.80
N LEU A 290 -7.43 -2.25 -14.83
CA LEU A 290 -6.45 -2.99 -15.61
C LEU A 290 -5.37 -3.61 -14.71
N GLU A 291 -5.73 -3.96 -13.48
CA GLU A 291 -4.81 -4.63 -12.56
C GLU A 291 -4.26 -5.92 -13.17
N GLY A 292 -2.93 -6.05 -13.17
CA GLY A 292 -2.21 -7.18 -13.75
C GLY A 292 -2.24 -7.25 -15.28
N ALA A 293 -2.82 -6.27 -15.98
CA ALA A 293 -2.95 -6.32 -17.44
C ALA A 293 -1.58 -6.39 -18.14
N ASP A 294 -1.51 -7.15 -19.23
CA ASP A 294 -0.32 -7.24 -20.07
C ASP A 294 -0.38 -6.21 -21.20
N LEU A 295 0.33 -5.11 -21.00
CA LEU A 295 0.51 -4.02 -21.95
C LEU A 295 1.96 -3.96 -22.45
N THR A 296 2.73 -5.05 -22.33
CA THR A 296 4.13 -5.14 -22.74
C THR A 296 4.28 -4.74 -24.20
N GLY A 297 5.13 -3.74 -24.48
CA GLY A 297 5.40 -3.24 -25.83
C GLY A 297 4.21 -2.64 -26.56
N LYS A 298 3.04 -2.47 -25.92
CA LYS A 298 1.85 -1.92 -26.57
C LYS A 298 2.01 -0.43 -26.82
N ILE A 299 1.31 0.04 -27.86
CA ILE A 299 1.27 1.45 -28.24
C ILE A 299 0.07 2.10 -27.57
N LEU A 300 0.35 2.93 -26.58
CA LEU A 300 -0.58 3.72 -25.77
C LEU A 300 -0.33 5.22 -25.99
N THR A 301 0.38 5.59 -27.05
CA THR A 301 0.66 6.99 -27.42
C THR A 301 -0.65 7.78 -27.47
N LEU A 302 -0.69 8.93 -26.80
CA LEU A 302 -1.89 9.77 -26.64
C LEU A 302 -3.08 9.09 -25.94
N ALA A 303 -2.92 7.93 -25.29
CA ALA A 303 -4.02 7.29 -24.58
C ALA A 303 -4.51 8.15 -23.40
N LYS A 304 -5.80 8.03 -23.08
CA LYS A 304 -6.40 8.55 -21.86
C LYS A 304 -6.49 7.42 -20.84
N GLY A 305 -6.15 7.70 -19.59
CA GLY A 305 -6.09 6.72 -18.52
C GLY A 305 -6.07 7.37 -17.15
N SER A 306 -6.62 8.59 -17.03
CA SER A 306 -6.70 9.29 -15.75
C SER A 306 -7.51 8.46 -14.75
N GLY A 307 -7.00 8.30 -13.53
CA GLY A 307 -7.61 7.47 -12.49
C GLY A 307 -7.69 5.97 -12.80
N ALA A 308 -7.07 5.48 -13.88
CA ALA A 308 -7.04 4.06 -14.20
C ALA A 308 -6.26 3.28 -13.13
N ARG A 309 -6.68 2.04 -12.83
CA ARG A 309 -5.94 1.13 -11.95
C ARG A 309 -5.10 0.19 -12.80
N LEU A 310 -3.79 0.33 -12.70
CA LEU A 310 -2.78 -0.47 -13.39
C LEU A 310 -1.83 -1.13 -12.39
N ARG A 311 -2.32 -1.44 -11.18
CA ARG A 311 -1.53 -2.17 -10.19
C ARG A 311 -0.99 -3.45 -10.81
N HIS A 312 0.29 -3.76 -10.59
CA HIS A 312 0.92 -4.97 -11.13
C HIS A 312 0.86 -5.12 -12.67
N ALA A 313 0.43 -4.11 -13.42
CA ALA A 313 0.36 -4.18 -14.87
C ALA A 313 1.77 -4.26 -15.48
N ARG A 314 1.90 -5.04 -16.56
CA ARG A 314 3.16 -5.15 -17.30
C ARG A 314 3.14 -4.17 -18.46
N LEU A 315 3.90 -3.09 -18.36
CA LEU A 315 4.07 -2.03 -19.37
C LEU A 315 5.52 -1.96 -19.88
N ASN A 316 6.29 -3.03 -19.72
CA ASN A 316 7.69 -3.06 -20.14
C ASN A 316 7.82 -2.73 -21.64
N GLY A 317 8.61 -1.72 -21.97
CA GLY A 317 8.79 -1.27 -23.35
C GLY A 317 7.54 -0.66 -24.01
N ALA A 318 6.46 -0.42 -23.26
CA ALA A 318 5.25 0.20 -23.81
C ALA A 318 5.52 1.64 -24.25
N GLN A 319 4.75 2.12 -25.23
CA GLN A 319 4.87 3.48 -25.78
C GLN A 319 3.73 4.33 -25.24
N LEU A 320 4.01 5.26 -24.33
CA LEU A 320 3.05 6.12 -23.62
C LEU A 320 3.28 7.61 -23.91
N GLN A 321 3.90 7.94 -25.04
CA GLN A 321 4.26 9.33 -25.33
C GLN A 321 3.00 10.20 -25.37
N ALA A 322 3.03 11.33 -24.68
CA ALA A 322 1.90 12.25 -24.53
C ALA A 322 0.59 11.60 -24.01
N ALA A 323 0.65 10.44 -23.35
CA ALA A 323 -0.51 9.84 -22.71
C ALA A 323 -0.89 10.56 -21.41
N GLN A 324 -2.17 10.47 -21.02
CA GLN A 324 -2.74 11.14 -19.84
C GLN A 324 -3.15 10.10 -18.80
N PHE A 325 -2.36 9.96 -17.75
CA PHE A 325 -2.55 9.02 -16.63
C PHE A 325 -2.53 9.73 -15.27
N ASP A 326 -3.00 10.97 -15.23
CA ASP A 326 -3.20 11.72 -13.97
C ASP A 326 -3.99 10.89 -12.96
N GLY A 327 -3.51 10.81 -11.72
CA GLY A 327 -4.16 10.06 -10.64
C GLY A 327 -4.26 8.55 -10.86
N ALA A 328 -3.59 7.98 -11.87
CA ALA A 328 -3.59 6.55 -12.09
C ALA A 328 -2.88 5.80 -10.94
N ASP A 329 -3.38 4.62 -10.58
CA ASP A 329 -2.77 3.73 -9.59
C ASP A 329 -1.89 2.69 -10.30
N LEU A 330 -0.60 2.98 -10.41
CA LEU A 330 0.45 2.20 -11.06
C LEU A 330 1.32 1.45 -10.05
N ARG A 331 0.81 1.18 -8.83
CA ARG A 331 1.60 0.49 -7.81
C ARG A 331 2.13 -0.84 -8.28
N SER A 332 3.43 -1.04 -8.08
CA SER A 332 4.13 -2.25 -8.50
C SER A 332 3.96 -2.59 -9.99
N ALA A 333 3.59 -1.63 -10.85
CA ALA A 333 3.57 -1.80 -12.29
C ALA A 333 4.99 -1.87 -12.83
N ASP A 334 5.20 -2.62 -13.91
CA ASP A 334 6.48 -2.66 -14.63
C ASP A 334 6.43 -1.74 -15.84
N LEU A 335 6.99 -0.54 -15.72
CA LEU A 335 7.19 0.44 -16.79
C LEU A 335 8.64 0.44 -17.30
N SER A 336 9.43 -0.59 -17.02
CA SER A 336 10.85 -0.58 -17.37
C SER A 336 11.01 -0.46 -18.88
N ARG A 337 11.92 0.40 -19.32
CA ARG A 337 12.17 0.74 -20.74
C ARG A 337 10.96 1.29 -21.49
N ALA A 338 9.88 1.67 -20.81
CA ALA A 338 8.75 2.33 -21.44
C ALA A 338 9.12 3.73 -21.95
N ASP A 339 8.51 4.16 -23.05
CA ASP A 339 8.64 5.51 -23.57
C ASP A 339 7.53 6.40 -23.02
N LEU A 340 7.86 7.17 -22.00
CA LEU A 340 6.96 8.02 -21.22
C LEU A 340 7.16 9.51 -21.55
N ARG A 341 7.81 9.84 -22.67
CA ARG A 341 8.11 11.24 -23.00
C ARG A 341 6.83 12.04 -23.16
N GLY A 342 6.72 13.17 -22.46
CA GLY A 342 5.53 14.02 -22.50
C GLY A 342 4.30 13.44 -21.78
N VAL A 343 4.42 12.32 -21.06
CA VAL A 343 3.31 11.72 -20.31
C VAL A 343 2.84 12.66 -19.19
N LYS A 344 1.55 12.60 -18.84
CA LYS A 344 1.00 13.26 -17.67
C LYS A 344 0.67 12.23 -16.60
N LEU A 345 1.38 12.28 -15.48
CA LEU A 345 1.29 11.40 -14.31
C LEU A 345 1.08 12.21 -13.03
N ASP A 346 0.50 13.41 -13.13
CA ASP A 346 0.27 14.25 -11.96
C ASP A 346 -0.61 13.51 -10.94
N ARG A 347 -0.22 13.51 -9.67
CA ARG A 347 -0.89 12.78 -8.57
C ARG A 347 -1.00 11.25 -8.78
N ALA A 348 -0.32 10.67 -9.78
CA ALA A 348 -0.31 9.23 -9.95
C ALA A 348 0.43 8.52 -8.80
N ILE A 349 0.03 7.29 -8.51
CA ILE A 349 0.62 6.45 -7.47
C ILE A 349 1.50 5.40 -8.15
N LEU A 350 2.81 5.55 -8.05
CA LEU A 350 3.84 4.71 -8.65
C LEU A 350 4.70 3.98 -7.60
N ILE A 351 4.21 3.87 -6.36
CA ILE A 351 4.91 3.20 -5.26
C ILE A 351 5.31 1.78 -5.69
N ASP A 352 6.57 1.41 -5.46
CA ASP A 352 7.21 0.14 -5.85
C ASP A 352 7.12 -0.22 -7.34
N SER A 353 6.78 0.71 -8.22
CA SER A 353 6.81 0.45 -9.66
C SER A 353 8.25 0.39 -10.17
N ARG A 354 8.46 -0.33 -11.28
CA ARG A 354 9.76 -0.40 -11.95
C ARG A 354 9.76 0.52 -13.16
N LEU A 355 10.61 1.53 -13.15
CA LEU A 355 10.83 2.46 -14.26
C LEU A 355 12.26 2.33 -14.82
N ASP A 356 12.92 1.20 -14.59
CA ASP A 356 14.32 1.01 -14.95
C ASP A 356 14.54 1.22 -16.46
N GLY A 357 15.41 2.16 -16.82
CA GLY A 357 15.68 2.55 -18.20
C GLY A 357 14.49 3.17 -18.94
N ALA A 358 13.40 3.54 -18.25
CA ALA A 358 12.28 4.23 -18.86
C ALA A 358 12.66 5.66 -19.29
N ASN A 359 11.96 6.19 -20.30
CA ASN A 359 12.27 7.49 -20.88
C ASN A 359 11.17 8.52 -20.59
N LEU A 360 11.36 9.35 -19.57
CA LEU A 360 10.52 10.49 -19.21
C LEU A 360 11.09 11.82 -19.70
N GLY A 361 12.00 11.79 -20.68
CA GLY A 361 12.60 12.99 -21.24
C GLY A 361 11.60 13.87 -21.99
N MET A 362 12.12 14.98 -22.53
CA MET A 362 11.34 15.86 -23.40
C MET A 362 10.88 15.16 -24.70
N LEU A 363 9.61 15.33 -25.04
CA LEU A 363 9.03 14.92 -26.32
C LEU A 363 9.03 16.11 -27.28
N LEU A 364 9.64 15.96 -28.46
CA LEU A 364 9.59 16.95 -29.52
C LEU A 364 8.41 16.63 -30.46
N VAL A 365 7.44 17.53 -30.56
CA VAL A 365 6.30 17.38 -31.48
C VAL A 365 6.57 18.21 -32.73
N SER A 366 6.61 17.54 -33.89
CA SER A 366 6.98 18.12 -35.19
C SER A 366 6.03 19.24 -35.67
N ALA A 367 4.79 19.25 -35.21
CA ALA A 367 3.82 20.30 -35.50
C ALA A 367 4.04 21.54 -34.61
N GLY A 368 5.07 22.34 -34.93
CA GLY A 368 5.24 23.70 -34.41
C GLY A 368 6.31 23.89 -33.31
N ALA A 369 7.32 23.02 -33.23
CA ALA A 369 8.44 23.12 -32.27
C ALA A 369 8.00 23.17 -30.79
N LYS A 370 6.83 22.59 -30.47
CA LYS A 370 6.36 22.46 -29.09
C LYS A 370 7.06 21.27 -28.44
N VAL A 371 7.70 21.54 -27.31
CA VAL A 371 8.30 20.53 -26.46
C VAL A 371 7.31 20.18 -25.36
N MET A 372 7.00 18.89 -25.21
CA MET A 372 6.20 18.40 -24.08
C MET A 372 7.12 17.74 -23.07
N ARG A 373 7.01 18.13 -21.80
CA ARG A 373 7.70 17.46 -20.69
C ARG A 373 6.84 16.36 -20.12
N ALA A 374 7.46 15.29 -19.62
CA ALA A 374 6.77 14.40 -18.70
C ALA A 374 6.47 15.18 -17.40
N SER A 375 5.26 15.02 -16.88
CA SER A 375 4.78 15.68 -15.67
C SER A 375 4.43 14.65 -14.62
N LEU A 376 5.04 14.74 -13.45
CA LEU A 376 4.86 13.88 -12.28
C LEU A 376 4.55 14.74 -11.05
N VAL A 377 3.85 15.86 -11.23
CA VAL A 377 3.60 16.82 -10.15
C VAL A 377 2.77 16.14 -9.07
N ARG A 378 3.26 16.15 -7.82
CA ARG A 378 2.65 15.45 -6.68
C ARG A 378 2.49 13.93 -6.86
N ALA A 379 3.22 13.31 -7.78
CA ALA A 379 3.21 11.86 -7.92
C ALA A 379 3.89 11.19 -6.72
N ARG A 380 3.41 9.99 -6.34
CA ARG A 380 3.96 9.19 -5.23
C ARG A 380 4.79 8.06 -5.80
N LEU A 381 6.10 8.19 -5.76
CA LEU A 381 7.06 7.20 -6.29
C LEU A 381 7.83 6.46 -5.19
N ALA A 382 7.52 6.64 -3.91
CA ALA A 382 8.28 6.02 -2.82
C ALA A 382 8.56 4.53 -3.06
N GLY A 383 9.81 4.09 -2.89
CA GLY A 383 10.24 2.71 -3.16
C GLY A 383 10.34 2.29 -4.64
N ALA A 384 9.95 3.13 -5.59
CA ALA A 384 10.05 2.82 -7.01
C ALA A 384 11.50 2.70 -7.49
N SER A 385 11.74 1.79 -8.43
CA SER A 385 13.05 1.64 -9.08
C SER A 385 13.15 2.57 -10.28
N LEU A 386 14.10 3.50 -10.24
CA LEU A 386 14.38 4.52 -11.26
C LEU A 386 15.80 4.34 -11.84
N SER A 387 16.36 3.13 -11.78
CA SER A 387 17.73 2.90 -12.25
C SER A 387 17.83 3.18 -13.75
N GLN A 388 18.81 4.00 -14.15
CA GLN A 388 19.04 4.40 -15.55
C GLN A 388 17.84 5.11 -16.22
N THR A 389 16.85 5.57 -15.45
CA THR A 389 15.69 6.29 -15.99
C THR A 389 16.11 7.66 -16.52
N ASN A 390 15.65 8.03 -17.71
CA ASN A 390 15.86 9.37 -18.26
C ASN A 390 14.73 10.31 -17.80
N LEU A 391 15.02 11.21 -16.87
CA LEU A 391 14.13 12.25 -16.36
C LEU A 391 14.52 13.65 -16.90
N LYS A 392 15.28 13.73 -17.99
CA LYS A 392 15.78 15.00 -18.52
C LYS A 392 14.63 15.95 -18.88
N GLY A 393 14.55 17.08 -18.18
CA GLY A 393 13.51 18.07 -18.38
C GLY A 393 12.12 17.68 -17.85
N SER A 394 11.97 16.62 -17.07
CA SER A 394 10.66 16.27 -16.47
C SER A 394 10.28 17.23 -15.35
N ASP A 395 8.99 17.33 -15.04
CA ASP A 395 8.49 18.04 -13.87
C ASP A 395 8.18 17.07 -12.73
N LEU A 396 8.86 17.20 -11.60
CA LEU A 396 8.71 16.38 -10.39
C LEU A 396 8.28 17.23 -9.18
N THR A 397 7.73 18.43 -9.42
CA THR A 397 7.31 19.36 -8.37
C THR A 397 6.42 18.65 -7.34
N LEU A 398 6.80 18.73 -6.06
CA LEU A 398 6.12 18.09 -4.93
C LEU A 398 5.97 16.56 -5.03
N ALA A 399 6.71 15.88 -5.91
CA ALA A 399 6.70 14.42 -6.00
C ALA A 399 7.42 13.79 -4.78
N ASP A 400 7.01 12.59 -4.40
CA ASP A 400 7.64 11.81 -3.32
C ASP A 400 8.48 10.67 -3.91
N LEU A 401 9.80 10.81 -3.88
CA LEU A 401 10.77 9.80 -4.33
C LEU A 401 11.54 9.19 -3.14
N THR A 402 10.91 9.15 -1.96
CA THR A 402 11.54 8.60 -0.75
C THR A 402 11.90 7.13 -0.97
N GLY A 403 13.16 6.76 -0.74
CA GLY A 403 13.64 5.37 -0.88
C GLY A 403 13.61 4.81 -2.31
N CYS A 404 13.56 5.65 -3.34
CA CYS A 404 13.73 5.19 -4.72
C CYS A 404 15.20 4.89 -5.04
N ASP A 405 15.46 3.73 -5.67
CA ASP A 405 16.74 3.50 -6.35
C ASP A 405 16.83 4.41 -7.57
N ARG A 406 17.70 5.42 -7.49
CA ARG A 406 17.94 6.39 -8.58
C ARG A 406 19.32 6.23 -9.20
N SER A 407 19.91 5.05 -9.08
CA SER A 407 21.24 4.76 -9.61
C SER A 407 21.30 5.06 -11.12
N SER A 408 22.21 5.94 -11.53
CA SER A 408 22.37 6.36 -12.93
C SER A 408 21.13 7.01 -13.57
N ALA A 409 20.16 7.50 -12.78
CA ALA A 409 19.05 8.29 -13.31
C ALA A 409 19.54 9.65 -13.85
N VAL A 410 19.02 10.08 -15.00
CA VAL A 410 19.42 11.36 -15.64
C VAL A 410 18.38 12.43 -15.30
N LEU A 411 18.72 13.34 -14.40
CA LEU A 411 17.83 14.42 -13.92
C LEU A 411 18.15 15.81 -14.50
N GLU A 412 18.98 15.88 -15.54
CA GLU A 412 19.41 17.16 -16.14
C GLU A 412 18.19 18.03 -16.53
N GLY A 413 18.11 19.24 -15.99
CA GLY A 413 17.01 20.16 -16.28
C GLY A 413 15.63 19.74 -15.76
N ALA A 414 15.54 18.71 -14.91
CA ALA A 414 14.30 18.36 -14.22
C ALA A 414 13.90 19.43 -13.18
N ILE A 415 12.60 19.65 -13.01
CA ILE A 415 12.05 20.58 -12.01
C ILE A 415 11.80 19.79 -10.72
N LEU A 416 12.46 20.17 -9.62
CA LEU A 416 12.46 19.43 -8.34
C LEU A 416 11.90 20.24 -7.15
N GLU A 417 11.09 21.27 -7.42
CA GLU A 417 10.58 22.14 -6.36
C GLU A 417 9.71 21.37 -5.36
N GLY A 418 10.12 21.32 -4.09
CA GLY A 418 9.41 20.60 -3.03
C GLY A 418 9.40 19.07 -3.17
N THR A 419 10.21 18.50 -4.07
CA THR A 419 10.35 17.05 -4.24
C THR A 419 11.01 16.42 -3.01
N ARG A 420 10.44 15.31 -2.48
CA ARG A 420 11.02 14.56 -1.36
C ARG A 420 11.98 13.50 -1.90
N LEU A 421 13.23 13.49 -1.42
CA LEU A 421 14.31 12.63 -1.95
C LEU A 421 15.02 11.79 -0.87
N SER A 422 14.50 11.73 0.37
CA SER A 422 15.15 11.06 1.50
C SER A 422 15.27 9.55 1.29
N GLY A 423 16.41 8.96 1.63
CA GLY A 423 16.70 7.54 1.36
C GLY A 423 17.19 7.28 -0.06
N ALA A 424 18.03 6.25 -0.22
CA ALA A 424 18.66 5.85 -1.48
C ALA A 424 18.43 4.38 -1.76
#